data_AF-R5LJ41-F1
#
_entry.id   AF-R5LJ41-F1
#
_cell.length_a   1.000
_cell.length_b   1.000
_cell.length_c   1.000
_cell.angle_alpha   90.00
_cell.angle_beta   90.00
_cell.angle_gamma   90.00
#
_symmetry.space_group_name_H-M   'P 1'
#
loop_
_entity.id
_entity.type
_entity.pdbx_description
1 polymer ?
#
loop_
_entity_poly.entity_id
_entity_poly.type
_entity_poly.pdbx_seq_one_letter_code
_entity_poly.pdbx_strand_id
1 'polypeptide(L)'
;MRKVNNRGFTLVELLVTITIMGIITMLALPEVQQLQSKNRNKKFLTYGDSLIASAKLYVDSNSVDLFGYSTSGCADISYEELKVKVLAKDYMTDNISCADPQTYVHVERKNGVDSYKVFLKCSGNGRVRYQSENPITCTGGGSSDPTGSFTATVTGTPESSWLREREVKIKLTSTEGFAAGTMMTYYLSTDAAGSSQVAGTSSAVSFGNVAGVKELEKTINVQGVSGRLYFILKPLRVVDIKGASYTDNVVSNQMLFDNNPPKLKSAEQVMLKHGLIKYQHVKVDFEENESGTVKWTYHYPDDSNVEKEYRFGAITYLANTWCQNDSGSKSSTCNNEYHWMYTSPFTIKATNKRVIIRAYDAVGNVGAIETYVTIK
;
A
#
# COMPACT_ATOMS: atom_id res chain seq x y z
N MET A 1 21.47 100.55 5.56
CA MET A 1 22.46 99.52 5.93
C MET A 1 22.09 98.96 7.30
N ARG A 2 21.84 97.65 7.40
CA ARG A 2 21.36 96.98 8.62
C ARG A 2 22.57 96.66 9.51
N LYS A 3 22.60 97.19 10.73
CA LYS A 3 23.69 97.02 11.70
C LYS A 3 23.68 95.58 12.21
N VAL A 4 24.68 94.78 11.84
CA VAL A 4 24.85 93.41 12.35
C VAL A 4 25.43 93.51 13.76
N ASN A 5 24.69 93.00 14.74
CA ASN A 5 25.07 93.02 16.15
C ASN A 5 26.05 91.87 16.42
N ASN A 6 27.36 92.15 16.35
CA ASN A 6 28.40 91.19 16.72
C ASN A 6 28.52 91.12 18.25
N ARG A 7 27.66 90.33 18.89
CA ARG A 7 27.90 89.88 20.28
C ARG A 7 28.91 88.73 20.21
N GLY A 8 30.16 89.01 20.55
CA GLY A 8 31.20 87.98 20.68
C GLY A 8 30.90 87.05 21.86
N PHE A 9 31.02 85.75 21.63
CA PHE A 9 30.88 84.73 22.68
C PHE A 9 31.95 84.92 23.75
N THR A 10 31.55 84.85 25.02
CA THR A 10 32.49 84.91 26.14
C THR A 10 33.20 83.56 26.30
N LEU A 11 34.45 83.57 26.78
CA LEU A 11 35.24 82.35 26.96
C LEU A 11 34.55 81.36 27.92
N VAL A 12 33.85 81.87 28.92
CA VAL A 12 33.08 81.06 29.88
C VAL A 12 31.91 80.33 29.20
N GLU A 13 31.20 80.99 28.29
CA GLU A 13 30.09 80.38 27.55
C GLU A 13 30.58 79.24 26.64
N LEU A 14 31.75 79.41 26.02
CA LEU A 14 32.38 78.36 25.22
C LEU A 14 32.89 77.19 26.10
N LEU A 15 33.40 77.49 27.30
CA LEU A 15 33.85 76.45 28.23
C LEU A 15 32.67 75.62 28.75
N VAL A 16 31.59 76.27 29.18
CA VAL A 16 30.38 75.59 29.68
C VAL A 16 29.70 74.75 28.60
N THR A 17 29.69 75.22 27.34
CA THR A 17 29.11 74.43 26.24
C THR A 17 29.93 73.19 25.91
N ILE A 18 31.26 73.27 25.90
CA ILE A 18 32.13 72.09 25.68
C ILE A 18 32.01 71.10 26.84
N THR A 19 31.91 71.56 28.10
CA THR A 19 31.73 70.64 29.23
C THR A 19 30.38 69.92 29.18
N ILE A 20 29.29 70.63 28.88
CA ILE A 20 27.96 70.03 28.73
C ILE A 20 27.94 69.05 27.55
N MET A 21 28.50 69.42 26.39
CA MET A 21 28.61 68.51 25.24
C MET A 21 29.45 67.28 25.56
N GLY A 22 30.54 67.43 26.32
CA GLY A 22 31.38 66.32 26.75
C GLY A 22 30.62 65.31 27.60
N ILE A 23 29.85 65.78 28.58
CA ILE A 23 29.03 64.93 29.46
C ILE A 23 27.95 64.20 28.66
N ILE A 24 27.23 64.90 27.77
CA ILE A 24 26.19 64.29 26.93
C ILE A 24 26.79 63.23 26.00
N THR A 25 27.95 63.52 25.38
CA THR A 25 28.63 62.59 24.48
C THR A 25 29.08 61.33 25.21
N MET A 26 29.60 61.46 26.43
CA MET A 26 30.02 60.32 27.25
C MET A 26 28.87 59.36 27.57
N LEU A 27 27.66 59.89 27.80
CA LEU A 27 26.46 59.08 28.06
C LEU A 27 25.86 58.49 26.78
N ALA A 28 25.89 59.22 25.67
CA ALA A 28 25.24 58.81 24.41
C ALA A 28 26.07 57.81 23.58
N LEU A 29 27.40 57.88 23.63
CA LEU A 29 28.28 57.00 22.85
C LEU A 29 28.04 55.50 23.07
N PRO A 30 27.95 54.96 24.32
CA PRO A 30 27.74 53.53 24.51
C PRO A 30 26.40 53.05 23.94
N GLU A 31 25.33 53.84 24.08
CA GLU A 31 24.01 53.52 23.55
C GLU A 31 23.99 53.49 22.02
N VAL A 32 24.62 54.48 21.37
CA VAL A 32 24.74 54.52 19.90
C VAL A 32 25.57 53.34 19.39
N GLN A 33 26.64 52.96 20.10
CA GLN A 33 27.46 51.80 19.75
C GLN A 33 26.67 50.49 19.89
N GLN A 34 25.87 50.33 20.95
CA GLN A 34 25.00 49.17 21.12
C GLN A 34 23.91 49.11 20.04
N LEU A 35 23.28 50.24 19.70
CA LEU A 35 22.26 50.30 18.66
C LEU A 35 22.84 49.97 17.28
N GLN A 36 24.02 50.50 16.95
CA GLN A 36 24.71 50.15 15.71
C GLN A 36 25.11 48.67 15.68
N SER A 37 25.54 48.10 16.80
CA SER A 37 25.84 46.66 16.93
C SER A 37 24.59 45.80 16.70
N LYS A 38 23.46 46.15 17.35
CA LYS A 38 22.17 45.48 17.16
C LYS A 38 21.70 45.54 15.70
N ASN A 39 21.82 46.69 15.05
CA ASN A 39 21.46 46.86 13.64
C ASN A 39 22.39 46.09 12.69
N ARG A 40 23.70 46.01 13.00
CA ARG A 40 24.65 45.19 12.23
C ARG A 40 24.33 43.70 12.32
N ASN A 41 23.79 43.23 13.44
CA ASN A 41 23.41 41.82 13.60
C ASN A 41 22.05 41.49 12.98
N LYS A 42 21.13 42.47 12.92
CA LYS A 42 19.79 42.28 12.34
C LYS A 42 19.83 41.74 10.91
N LYS A 43 20.79 42.16 10.09
CA LYS A 43 20.94 41.66 8.71
C LYS A 43 21.24 40.16 8.66
N PHE A 44 22.01 39.63 9.61
CA PHE A 44 22.30 38.20 9.71
C PHE A 44 21.10 37.41 10.23
N LEU A 45 20.33 37.97 11.17
CA LEU A 45 19.09 37.37 11.64
C LEU A 45 18.07 37.23 10.50
N THR A 46 17.88 38.29 9.69
CA THR A 46 17.00 38.24 8.52
C THR A 46 17.47 37.21 7.48
N TYR A 47 18.78 37.06 7.30
CA TYR A 47 19.31 35.98 6.46
C TYR A 47 19.02 34.60 7.06
N GLY A 48 19.15 34.44 8.38
CA GLY A 48 18.77 33.23 9.10
C GLY A 48 17.30 32.85 8.89
N ASP A 49 16.39 33.82 8.94
CA ASP A 49 14.96 33.61 8.67
C ASP A 49 14.73 33.09 7.24
N SER A 50 15.52 33.58 6.28
CA SER A 50 15.46 33.08 4.89
C SER A 50 15.90 31.61 4.79
N LEU A 51 16.95 31.20 5.53
CA LEU A 51 17.36 29.80 5.57
C LEU A 51 16.31 28.91 6.25
N ILE A 52 15.62 29.41 7.28
CA ILE A 52 14.49 28.69 7.89
C ILE A 52 13.37 28.47 6.86
N ALA A 53 13.04 29.48 6.05
CA ALA A 53 12.05 29.34 4.99
C ALA A 53 12.48 28.30 3.94
N SER A 54 13.75 28.32 3.54
CA SER A 54 14.34 27.31 2.65
C SER A 54 14.29 25.90 3.24
N ALA A 55 14.60 25.76 4.54
CA ALA A 55 14.54 24.49 5.24
C ALA A 55 13.12 23.94 5.38
N LYS A 56 12.11 24.80 5.56
CA LYS A 56 10.70 24.38 5.52
C LYS A 56 10.35 23.74 4.18
N LEU A 57 10.69 24.39 3.07
CA LEU A 57 10.48 23.84 1.72
C LEU A 57 11.23 22.52 1.50
N TYR A 58 12.45 22.42 2.04
CA TYR A 58 13.24 21.20 1.99
C TYR A 58 12.58 20.06 2.78
N VAL A 59 12.13 20.32 4.00
CA VAL A 59 11.43 19.33 4.84
C VAL A 59 10.13 18.90 4.17
N ASP A 60 9.34 19.82 3.62
CA ASP A 60 8.09 19.48 2.92
C ASP A 60 8.32 18.52 1.76
N SER A 61 9.46 18.64 1.07
CA SER A 61 9.79 17.81 -0.10
C SER A 61 10.54 16.52 0.23
N ASN A 62 11.19 16.45 1.39
CA ASN A 62 12.10 15.34 1.77
C ASN A 62 11.77 14.79 3.16
N SER A 63 10.54 14.99 3.66
CA SER A 63 10.17 14.62 5.03
C SER A 63 10.37 13.14 5.33
N VAL A 64 10.14 12.29 4.32
CA VAL A 64 10.29 10.83 4.43
C VAL A 64 11.77 10.44 4.51
N ASP A 65 12.65 11.13 3.77
CA ASP A 65 14.08 10.84 3.84
C ASP A 65 14.70 11.33 5.15
N LEU A 66 14.19 12.44 5.68
CA LEU A 66 14.66 13.04 6.93
C LEU A 66 14.16 12.32 8.18
N PHE A 67 12.90 11.89 8.18
CA PHE A 67 12.21 11.42 9.38
C PHE A 67 11.47 10.09 9.19
N GLY A 68 11.52 9.49 8.01
CA GLY A 68 10.64 8.38 7.64
C GLY A 68 9.17 8.77 7.79
N TYR A 69 8.40 7.87 8.39
CA TYR A 69 7.02 8.12 8.80
C TYR A 69 6.88 8.42 10.30
N SER A 70 8.00 8.73 10.98
CA SER A 70 8.00 9.05 12.40
C SER A 70 7.30 10.38 12.67
N THR A 71 6.57 10.43 13.78
CA THR A 71 5.98 11.68 14.30
C THR A 71 6.93 12.43 15.23
N SER A 72 8.14 11.92 15.46
CA SER A 72 9.20 12.59 16.22
C SER A 72 10.59 12.35 15.63
N GLY A 73 11.44 13.37 15.60
CA GLY A 73 12.80 13.23 15.06
C GLY A 73 13.60 14.53 15.09
N CYS A 74 14.88 14.44 14.75
CA CYS A 74 15.82 15.55 14.70
C CYS A 74 16.62 15.48 13.40
N ALA A 75 16.74 16.60 12.68
CA ALA A 75 17.59 16.70 11.49
C ALA A 75 18.29 18.06 11.46
N ASP A 76 19.59 18.06 11.16
CA ASP A 76 20.35 19.28 10.89
C ASP A 76 20.57 19.40 9.37
N ILE A 77 19.89 20.35 8.74
CA ILE A 77 20.00 20.58 7.30
C ILE A 77 21.12 21.60 7.07
N SER A 78 22.21 21.16 6.46
CA SER A 78 23.37 22.00 6.19
C SER A 78 23.09 23.06 5.10
N TYR A 79 23.83 24.16 5.14
CA TYR A 79 23.77 25.17 4.09
C TYR A 79 24.09 24.59 2.70
N GLU A 80 25.07 23.68 2.59
CA GLU A 80 25.43 23.08 1.31
C GLU A 80 24.29 22.22 0.73
N GLU A 81 23.52 21.50 1.55
CA GLU A 81 22.35 20.75 1.08
C GLU A 81 21.27 21.68 0.51
N LEU A 82 20.97 22.79 1.21
CA LEU A 82 20.02 23.79 0.72
C LEU A 82 20.50 24.45 -0.58
N LYS A 83 21.81 24.71 -0.69
CA LYS A 83 22.42 25.29 -1.89
C LYS A 83 22.42 24.32 -3.08
N VAL A 84 22.73 23.04 -2.88
CA VAL A 84 22.66 21.99 -3.93
C VAL A 84 21.24 21.86 -4.48
N LYS A 85 20.22 22.01 -3.63
CA LYS A 85 18.81 22.01 -4.05
C LYS A 85 18.31 23.37 -4.57
N VAL A 86 19.19 24.36 -4.71
CA VAL A 86 18.86 25.72 -5.19
C VAL A 86 17.82 26.43 -4.30
N LEU A 87 17.74 26.04 -3.02
CA LEU A 87 16.84 26.63 -2.03
C LEU A 87 17.49 27.76 -1.24
N ALA A 88 18.82 27.82 -1.20
CA ALA A 88 19.57 28.86 -0.50
C ALA A 88 20.68 29.46 -1.38
N LYS A 89 20.99 30.74 -1.12
CA LYS A 89 22.10 31.48 -1.73
C LYS A 89 22.98 32.06 -0.64
N ASP A 90 24.28 32.19 -0.91
CA ASP A 90 25.22 32.74 0.06
C ASP A 90 24.92 34.21 0.32
N TYR A 91 25.05 34.60 1.58
CA TYR A 91 25.06 35.99 2.00
C TYR A 91 26.38 36.61 1.57
N MET A 92 26.45 37.21 0.38
CA MET A 92 27.66 37.86 -0.15
C MET A 92 27.52 39.38 -0.09
N THR A 93 27.67 39.97 1.10
CA THR A 93 27.61 41.43 1.31
C THR A 93 28.82 41.88 2.12
N ASP A 94 29.45 42.99 1.74
CA ASP A 94 30.64 43.56 2.41
C ASP A 94 31.83 42.58 2.54
N ASN A 95 32.01 41.67 1.58
CA ASN A 95 33.01 40.59 1.62
C ASN A 95 32.86 39.64 2.85
N ILE A 96 31.62 39.53 3.36
CA ILE A 96 31.22 38.56 4.36
C ILE A 96 30.47 37.44 3.63
N SER A 97 30.77 36.20 3.97
CA SER A 97 30.09 34.98 3.51
C SER A 97 29.54 34.22 4.72
N CYS A 98 28.38 33.60 4.56
CA CYS A 98 27.77 32.73 5.57
C CYS A 98 27.73 31.26 5.12
N ALA A 99 28.29 30.94 3.95
CA ALA A 99 28.52 29.60 3.43
C ALA A 99 29.64 28.87 4.20
N ASP A 100 29.49 28.76 5.51
CA ASP A 100 30.37 28.02 6.39
C ASP A 100 29.80 26.60 6.59
N PRO A 101 30.63 25.54 6.62
CA PRO A 101 30.17 24.18 6.91
C PRO A 101 29.44 24.03 8.26
N GLN A 102 29.69 24.95 9.19
CA GLN A 102 28.99 24.99 10.48
C GLN A 102 27.66 25.74 10.40
N THR A 103 27.26 26.29 9.26
CA THR A 103 25.93 26.90 9.07
C THR A 103 24.90 25.83 8.71
N TYR A 104 23.85 25.70 9.52
CA TYR A 104 22.76 24.73 9.33
C TYR A 104 21.44 25.22 9.92
N VAL A 105 20.34 24.57 9.51
CA VAL A 105 19.03 24.71 10.14
C VAL A 105 18.69 23.42 10.87
N HIS A 106 18.57 23.52 12.18
CA HIS A 106 18.10 22.46 13.06
C HIS A 106 16.58 22.34 12.98
N VAL A 107 16.09 21.13 12.75
CA VAL A 107 14.68 20.77 12.68
C VAL A 107 14.38 19.73 13.75
N GLU A 108 13.45 20.05 14.63
CA GLU A 108 12.92 19.10 15.63
C GLU A 108 11.44 18.86 15.37
N ARG A 109 11.10 17.60 15.07
CA ARG A 109 9.73 17.12 14.88
C ARG A 109 9.22 16.53 16.17
N LYS A 110 8.05 16.97 16.64
CA LYS A 110 7.34 16.43 17.80
C LYS A 110 5.85 16.33 17.50
N ASN A 111 5.29 15.12 17.63
CA ASN A 111 3.89 14.81 17.32
C ASN A 111 3.47 15.29 15.91
N GLY A 112 4.37 15.18 14.93
CA GLY A 112 4.13 15.62 13.54
C GLY A 112 4.20 17.13 13.31
N VAL A 113 4.59 17.91 14.33
CA VAL A 113 4.80 19.36 14.22
C VAL A 113 6.29 19.66 14.19
N ASP A 114 6.72 20.45 13.21
CA ASP A 114 8.12 20.80 12.99
C ASP A 114 8.48 22.16 13.59
N SER A 115 9.58 22.20 14.31
CA SER A 115 10.18 23.43 14.85
C SER A 115 11.57 23.64 14.26
N TYR A 116 11.94 24.90 14.02
CA TYR A 116 13.13 25.26 13.26
C TYR A 116 13.98 26.25 14.04
N LYS A 117 15.30 26.02 14.07
CA LYS A 117 16.29 26.96 14.61
C LYS A 117 17.49 27.02 13.69
N VAL A 118 17.96 28.22 13.38
CA VAL A 118 19.14 28.40 12.52
C VAL A 118 20.38 28.65 13.37
N PHE A 119 21.46 27.98 13.01
CA PHE A 119 22.80 28.31 13.49
C PHE A 119 23.61 28.86 12.30
N LEU A 120 23.99 30.13 12.40
CA LEU A 120 24.76 30.82 11.38
C LEU A 120 26.20 31.02 11.86
N LYS A 121 27.15 30.79 10.96
CA LYS A 121 28.52 31.28 11.12
C LYS A 121 28.92 32.04 9.87
N CYS A 122 29.21 33.32 10.03
CA CYS A 122 29.55 34.22 8.93
C CYS A 122 30.94 34.81 9.14
N SER A 123 31.77 34.71 8.11
CA SER A 123 33.17 35.14 8.14
C SER A 123 33.46 36.13 7.02
N GLY A 124 34.35 37.08 7.28
CA GLY A 124 34.79 38.07 6.29
C GLY A 124 36.18 38.58 6.59
N ASN A 125 37.04 38.60 5.57
CA ASN A 125 38.47 38.93 5.69
C ASN A 125 39.20 38.06 6.73
N GLY A 126 38.91 36.76 6.77
CA GLY A 126 39.57 35.78 7.65
C GLY A 126 39.16 35.86 9.13
N ARG A 127 38.13 36.64 9.49
CA ARG A 127 37.62 36.76 10.86
C ARG A 127 36.12 36.47 10.92
N VAL A 128 35.69 35.84 12.01
CA VAL A 128 34.25 35.64 12.30
C VAL A 128 33.61 37.01 12.54
N ARG A 129 32.53 37.30 11.80
CA ARG A 129 31.77 38.55 11.87
C ARG A 129 30.45 38.38 12.60
N TYR A 130 29.89 37.19 12.53
CA TYR A 130 28.68 36.82 13.23
C TYR A 130 28.68 35.32 13.48
N GLN A 131 28.22 34.92 14.66
CA GLN A 131 27.99 33.54 15.02
C GLN A 131 26.77 33.48 15.94
N SER A 132 25.84 32.57 15.66
CA SER A 132 24.72 32.30 16.56
C SER A 132 25.21 31.80 17.91
N GLU A 133 24.56 32.23 18.98
CA GLU A 133 24.81 31.73 20.34
C GLU A 133 24.16 30.34 20.51
N ASN A 134 24.79 29.46 21.29
CA ASN A 134 24.30 28.12 21.62
C ASN A 134 24.05 27.22 20.39
N PRO A 135 25.09 26.62 19.79
CA PRO A 135 24.89 25.61 18.75
C PRO A 135 24.05 24.45 19.30
N ILE A 136 22.88 24.23 18.70
CA ILE A 136 22.04 23.08 18.96
C ILE A 136 22.20 22.19 17.73
N THR A 137 23.10 21.22 17.83
CA THR A 137 23.17 20.12 16.86
C THR A 137 22.35 18.97 17.41
N CYS A 138 21.83 18.11 16.55
CA CYS A 138 21.39 16.79 16.97
C CYS A 138 22.60 16.06 17.59
N THR A 139 22.71 16.03 18.92
CA THR A 139 23.80 15.33 19.63
C THR A 139 23.56 13.84 19.63
N GLY A 140 24.41 13.11 18.90
CA GLY A 140 24.16 11.71 18.53
C GLY A 140 23.21 11.66 17.34
N GLY A 141 23.52 10.82 16.34
CA GLY A 141 22.63 10.56 15.22
C GLY A 141 21.23 10.29 15.74
N GLY A 142 20.37 11.29 15.68
CA GLY A 142 19.01 11.27 16.21
C GLY A 142 18.05 10.56 15.28
N SER A 143 18.55 9.68 14.40
CA SER A 143 17.86 8.43 14.24
C SER A 143 18.00 7.73 15.58
N SER A 144 16.98 7.81 16.45
CA SER A 144 16.66 6.55 17.11
C SER A 144 16.41 5.62 15.93
N ASP A 145 17.41 4.80 15.58
CA ASP A 145 17.26 3.84 14.51
C ASP A 145 15.91 3.19 14.77
N PRO A 146 14.98 3.25 13.80
CA PRO A 146 13.64 2.81 14.05
C PRO A 146 13.70 1.36 14.56
N THR A 147 13.47 1.19 15.86
CA THR A 147 13.66 -0.08 16.55
C THR A 147 12.27 -0.68 16.70
N GLY A 148 11.94 -1.56 15.76
CA GLY A 148 10.65 -2.22 15.73
C GLY A 148 10.81 -3.61 15.14
N SER A 149 10.33 -4.62 15.86
CA SER A 149 10.17 -5.96 15.30
C SER A 149 8.71 -6.14 14.92
N PHE A 150 8.49 -6.55 13.67
CA PHE A 150 7.19 -6.82 13.11
C PHE A 150 7.06 -8.30 12.79
N THR A 151 5.86 -8.82 12.92
CA THR A 151 5.53 -10.11 12.31
C THR A 151 4.19 -9.96 11.61
N ALA A 152 4.12 -10.44 10.38
CA ALA A 152 2.90 -10.44 9.60
C ALA A 152 2.67 -11.86 9.10
N THR A 153 1.46 -12.36 9.32
CA THR A 153 1.05 -13.68 8.86
C THR A 153 -0.26 -13.57 8.10
N VAL A 154 -0.38 -14.41 7.09
CA VAL A 154 -1.61 -14.54 6.31
C VAL A 154 -1.98 -16.02 6.25
N THR A 155 -3.22 -16.32 6.60
CA THR A 155 -3.75 -17.69 6.56
C THR A 155 -5.05 -17.71 5.77
N GLY A 156 -5.14 -18.65 4.83
CA GLY A 156 -6.36 -18.96 4.10
C GLY A 156 -7.06 -20.19 4.69
N THR A 157 -8.33 -20.37 4.33
CA THR A 157 -9.03 -21.66 4.51
C THR A 157 -8.29 -22.81 3.83
N PRO A 158 -8.50 -24.08 4.26
CA PRO A 158 -7.67 -25.22 3.86
C PRO A 158 -7.43 -25.34 2.34
N GLU A 159 -6.17 -25.57 1.99
CA GLU A 159 -5.66 -25.57 0.60
C GLU A 159 -6.19 -26.73 -0.25
N SER A 160 -6.68 -27.80 0.37
CA SER A 160 -7.00 -29.06 -0.32
C SER A 160 -8.36 -29.09 -1.02
N SER A 161 -9.24 -28.12 -0.77
CA SER A 161 -10.60 -28.10 -1.34
C SER A 161 -10.78 -26.92 -2.25
N TRP A 162 -11.29 -27.12 -3.48
CA TRP A 162 -11.71 -26.02 -4.32
C TRP A 162 -12.88 -25.28 -3.66
N LEU A 163 -12.88 -23.95 -3.74
CA LEU A 163 -13.95 -23.09 -3.21
C LEU A 163 -14.18 -21.90 -4.15
N ARG A 164 -15.41 -21.39 -4.19
CA ARG A 164 -15.75 -20.16 -4.93
C ARG A 164 -15.24 -18.90 -4.24
N GLU A 165 -15.30 -18.90 -2.92
CA GLU A 165 -14.94 -17.80 -2.05
C GLU A 165 -14.04 -18.33 -0.94
N ARG A 166 -13.04 -17.54 -0.55
CA ARG A 166 -12.18 -17.84 0.59
C ARG A 166 -12.05 -16.66 1.52
N GLU A 167 -12.17 -16.97 2.80
CA GLU A 167 -11.74 -16.08 3.86
C GLU A 167 -10.21 -16.14 4.00
N VAL A 168 -9.59 -14.97 4.04
CA VAL A 168 -8.16 -14.77 4.30
C VAL A 168 -8.04 -13.93 5.57
N LYS A 169 -7.36 -14.47 6.58
CA LYS A 169 -7.07 -13.77 7.82
C LYS A 169 -5.65 -13.21 7.76
N ILE A 170 -5.54 -11.92 8.02
CA ILE A 170 -4.29 -11.18 8.11
C ILE A 170 -4.06 -10.81 9.57
N LYS A 171 -2.91 -11.18 10.11
CA LYS A 171 -2.49 -10.80 11.46
C LYS A 171 -1.17 -10.05 11.40
N LEU A 172 -1.10 -8.89 12.05
CA LEU A 172 0.10 -8.09 12.22
C LEU A 172 0.41 -7.93 13.71
N THR A 173 1.68 -8.03 14.07
CA THR A 173 2.17 -7.77 15.43
C THR A 173 3.35 -6.82 15.39
N SER A 174 3.45 -5.93 16.38
CA SER A 174 4.58 -5.01 16.58
C SER A 174 4.99 -4.99 18.05
N THR A 175 6.29 -5.04 18.32
CA THR A 175 6.83 -4.96 19.69
C THR A 175 6.53 -3.60 20.34
N GLU A 176 6.66 -2.52 19.57
CA GLU A 176 6.44 -1.14 20.01
C GLU A 176 4.97 -0.71 19.90
N GLY A 177 4.22 -1.32 18.98
CA GLY A 177 2.83 -0.96 18.68
C GLY A 177 2.73 -0.05 17.47
N PHE A 178 1.67 -0.23 16.68
CA PHE A 178 1.49 0.44 15.39
C PHE A 178 1.14 1.92 15.54
N ALA A 179 1.60 2.73 14.59
CA ALA A 179 1.07 4.07 14.34
C ALA A 179 -0.40 3.99 13.88
N ALA A 180 -1.16 5.07 14.08
CA ALA A 180 -2.57 5.12 13.71
C ALA A 180 -2.77 5.01 12.19
N GLY A 181 -3.79 4.26 11.78
CA GLY A 181 -4.17 4.10 10.37
C GLY A 181 -3.20 3.23 9.59
N THR A 182 -2.88 2.04 10.12
CA THR A 182 -2.13 0.99 9.42
C THR A 182 -2.88 0.52 8.19
N MET A 183 -2.17 0.44 7.06
CA MET A 183 -2.72 0.01 5.78
C MET A 183 -1.76 -0.94 5.05
N MET A 184 -2.34 -1.92 4.38
CA MET A 184 -1.65 -2.81 3.45
C MET A 184 -2.42 -2.86 2.14
N THR A 185 -1.78 -3.36 1.09
CA THR A 185 -2.44 -3.74 -0.15
C THR A 185 -2.28 -5.23 -0.36
N TYR A 186 -3.17 -5.80 -1.17
CA TYR A 186 -3.03 -7.19 -1.58
C TYR A 186 -3.41 -7.36 -3.05
N TYR A 187 -3.02 -8.49 -3.60
CA TYR A 187 -3.48 -9.02 -4.88
C TYR A 187 -3.30 -10.54 -4.91
N LEU A 188 -3.88 -11.18 -5.91
CA LEU A 188 -3.67 -12.60 -6.17
C LEU A 188 -2.63 -12.79 -7.27
N SER A 189 -1.84 -13.85 -7.16
CA SER A 189 -0.77 -14.20 -8.09
C SER A 189 -0.81 -15.68 -8.44
N THR A 190 -0.40 -16.06 -9.65
CA THR A 190 -0.23 -17.47 -10.02
C THR A 190 1.09 -18.07 -9.50
N ASP A 191 2.02 -17.22 -9.04
CA ASP A 191 3.28 -17.64 -8.40
C ASP A 191 3.46 -17.02 -7.00
N ALA A 192 4.18 -17.73 -6.14
CA ALA A 192 4.45 -17.32 -4.76
C ALA A 192 5.36 -16.09 -4.65
N ALA A 193 6.15 -15.77 -5.68
CA ALA A 193 6.99 -14.57 -5.70
C ALA A 193 6.16 -13.29 -5.97
N GLY A 194 4.90 -13.45 -6.40
CA GLY A 194 4.01 -12.34 -6.69
C GLY A 194 4.31 -11.64 -8.01
N SER A 195 5.04 -12.28 -8.94
CA SER A 195 5.45 -11.68 -10.22
C SER A 195 4.34 -11.73 -11.27
N SER A 196 3.50 -12.75 -11.21
CA SER A 196 2.41 -13.03 -12.15
C SER A 196 1.07 -12.67 -11.53
N GLN A 197 0.88 -11.38 -11.30
CA GLN A 197 -0.34 -10.85 -10.71
C GLN A 197 -1.56 -11.13 -11.60
N VAL A 198 -2.64 -11.59 -10.97
CA VAL A 198 -3.96 -11.72 -11.60
C VAL A 198 -4.61 -10.33 -11.69
N ALA A 199 -4.94 -9.93 -12.92
CA ALA A 199 -5.54 -8.62 -13.19
C ALA A 199 -6.85 -8.42 -12.42
N GLY A 200 -7.09 -7.19 -11.93
CA GLY A 200 -8.33 -6.82 -11.23
C GLY A 200 -8.45 -7.31 -9.78
N THR A 201 -7.44 -7.99 -9.25
CA THR A 201 -7.49 -8.53 -7.86
C THR A 201 -6.85 -7.62 -6.81
N SER A 202 -6.28 -6.48 -7.22
CA SER A 202 -5.64 -5.55 -6.28
C SER A 202 -6.64 -4.79 -5.44
N SER A 203 -6.43 -4.75 -4.13
CA SER A 203 -7.21 -3.91 -3.22
C SER A 203 -6.41 -3.55 -1.97
N ALA A 204 -6.95 -2.62 -1.16
CA ALA A 204 -6.35 -2.15 0.07
C ALA A 204 -7.06 -2.71 1.30
N VAL A 205 -6.27 -2.98 2.35
CA VAL A 205 -6.74 -3.38 3.67
C VAL A 205 -6.39 -2.29 4.65
N SER A 206 -7.43 -1.63 5.17
CA SER A 206 -7.30 -0.69 6.28
C SER A 206 -7.66 -1.38 7.59
N PHE A 207 -6.78 -1.27 8.58
CA PHE A 207 -7.02 -1.81 9.91
C PHE A 207 -7.77 -0.84 10.83
N GLY A 208 -7.83 0.46 10.47
CA GLY A 208 -8.59 1.46 11.23
C GLY A 208 -8.14 1.62 12.69
N ASN A 209 -6.89 1.26 13.00
CA ASN A 209 -6.37 1.27 14.35
C ASN A 209 -5.96 2.68 14.81
N VAL A 210 -6.02 2.88 16.12
CA VAL A 210 -5.36 4.00 16.80
C VAL A 210 -3.89 3.67 17.07
N ALA A 211 -3.11 4.69 17.47
CA ALA A 211 -1.70 4.52 17.77
C ALA A 211 -1.48 3.66 19.04
N GLY A 212 -0.39 2.88 19.06
CA GLY A 212 0.05 2.06 20.18
C GLY A 212 -0.54 0.66 20.26
N VAL A 213 -1.45 0.28 19.34
CA VAL A 213 -2.01 -1.07 19.27
C VAL A 213 -0.94 -2.05 18.83
N LYS A 214 -0.74 -3.16 19.58
CA LYS A 214 0.35 -4.12 19.30
C LYS A 214 -0.04 -5.27 18.39
N GLU A 215 -1.32 -5.59 18.32
CA GLU A 215 -1.84 -6.66 17.47
C GLU A 215 -3.00 -6.14 16.62
N LEU A 216 -2.95 -6.40 15.33
CA LEU A 216 -4.01 -6.06 14.38
C LEU A 216 -4.43 -7.32 13.65
N GLU A 217 -5.74 -7.47 13.47
CA GLU A 217 -6.32 -8.60 12.75
C GLU A 217 -7.40 -8.11 11.80
N LYS A 218 -7.41 -8.66 10.59
CA LYS A 218 -8.47 -8.41 9.60
C LYS A 218 -8.77 -9.68 8.82
N THR A 219 -10.04 -10.00 8.67
CA THR A 219 -10.52 -11.01 7.73
C THR A 219 -11.05 -10.31 6.50
N ILE A 220 -10.71 -10.85 5.33
CA ILE A 220 -11.23 -10.42 4.04
C ILE A 220 -11.74 -11.62 3.26
N ASN A 221 -12.71 -11.39 2.39
CA ASN A 221 -13.23 -12.42 1.51
C ASN A 221 -12.77 -12.19 0.08
N VAL A 222 -12.23 -13.24 -0.52
CA VAL A 222 -11.71 -13.25 -1.88
C VAL A 222 -12.58 -14.18 -2.72
N GLN A 223 -13.10 -13.68 -3.83
CA GLN A 223 -14.03 -14.40 -4.71
C GLN A 223 -13.92 -13.92 -6.16
N GLY A 224 -14.63 -14.59 -7.08
CA GLY A 224 -14.74 -14.15 -8.48
C GLY A 224 -13.50 -14.44 -9.32
N VAL A 225 -12.65 -15.36 -8.86
CA VAL A 225 -11.42 -15.79 -9.54
C VAL A 225 -11.38 -17.31 -9.63
N SER A 226 -10.61 -17.85 -10.56
CA SER A 226 -10.44 -19.30 -10.72
C SER A 226 -8.96 -19.65 -10.86
N GLY A 227 -8.61 -20.87 -10.48
CA GLY A 227 -7.26 -21.41 -10.56
C GLY A 227 -6.55 -21.54 -9.21
N ARG A 228 -5.25 -21.85 -9.29
CA ARG A 228 -4.36 -22.06 -8.14
C ARG A 228 -3.58 -20.78 -7.87
N LEU A 229 -3.92 -20.06 -6.81
CA LEU A 229 -3.48 -18.69 -6.59
C LEU A 229 -2.85 -18.50 -5.22
N TYR A 230 -1.87 -17.62 -5.15
CA TYR A 230 -1.26 -17.13 -3.92
C TYR A 230 -1.84 -15.76 -3.58
N PHE A 231 -2.07 -15.51 -2.30
CA PHE A 231 -2.41 -14.19 -1.80
C PHE A 231 -1.13 -13.45 -1.43
N ILE A 232 -0.88 -12.33 -2.09
CA ILE A 232 0.29 -11.50 -1.85
C ILE A 232 -0.16 -10.27 -1.07
N LEU A 233 0.33 -10.12 0.15
CA LEU A 233 0.12 -8.96 1.00
C LEU A 233 1.37 -8.07 0.94
N LYS A 234 1.19 -6.80 0.60
CA LYS A 234 2.26 -5.80 0.51
C LYS A 234 2.04 -4.67 1.50
N PRO A 235 3.10 -4.20 2.18
CA PRO A 235 2.99 -3.05 3.04
C PRO A 235 2.73 -1.80 2.21
N LEU A 236 1.74 -1.00 2.63
CA LEU A 236 1.49 0.35 2.09
C LEU A 236 1.86 1.40 3.12
N ARG A 237 1.37 1.24 4.35
CA ARG A 237 1.68 2.08 5.51
C ARG A 237 1.64 1.21 6.77
N VAL A 238 2.75 0.55 7.04
CA VAL A 238 2.91 -0.27 8.25
C VAL A 238 4.10 0.27 9.01
N VAL A 239 3.81 1.08 10.01
CA VAL A 239 4.80 1.82 10.80
C VAL A 239 4.44 1.67 12.27
N ASP A 240 5.43 1.57 13.14
CA ASP A 240 5.22 1.62 14.59
C ASP A 240 5.25 3.05 15.14
N ILE A 241 4.98 3.20 16.44
CA ILE A 241 5.01 4.49 17.14
C ILE A 241 6.43 5.08 17.28
N LYS A 242 7.48 4.30 17.01
CA LYS A 242 8.89 4.73 16.99
C LYS A 242 9.39 5.08 15.59
N GLY A 243 8.55 4.91 14.56
CA GLY A 243 8.86 5.22 13.18
C GLY A 243 9.43 4.06 12.37
N ALA A 244 9.55 2.85 12.95
CA ALA A 244 10.03 1.68 12.22
C ALA A 244 8.99 1.22 11.23
N SER A 245 9.43 0.86 10.03
CA SER A 245 8.54 0.49 8.93
C SER A 245 8.71 -0.99 8.60
N TYR A 246 7.59 -1.67 8.36
CA TYR A 246 7.58 -3.02 7.83
C TYR A 246 7.57 -2.97 6.30
N THR A 247 8.54 -3.62 5.67
CA THR A 247 8.78 -3.55 4.21
C THR A 247 8.56 -4.87 3.49
N ASP A 248 8.43 -5.97 4.22
CA ASP A 248 8.40 -7.29 3.62
C ASP A 248 7.01 -7.64 3.09
N ASN A 249 6.98 -8.30 1.95
CA ASN A 249 5.76 -8.90 1.44
C ASN A 249 5.48 -10.20 2.21
N VAL A 250 4.20 -10.50 2.44
CA VAL A 250 3.77 -11.78 3.01
C VAL A 250 3.00 -12.54 1.96
N VAL A 251 3.33 -13.82 1.80
CA VAL A 251 2.63 -14.73 0.89
C VAL A 251 1.80 -15.71 1.71
N SER A 252 0.59 -16.02 1.25
CA SER A 252 -0.12 -17.20 1.72
C SER A 252 0.46 -18.46 1.10
N ASN A 253 0.06 -19.61 1.63
CA ASN A 253 0.15 -20.84 0.86
C ASN A 253 -0.77 -20.80 -0.37
N GLN A 254 -0.64 -21.79 -1.25
CA GLN A 254 -1.44 -21.85 -2.48
C GLN A 254 -2.90 -22.15 -2.16
N MET A 255 -3.80 -21.33 -2.69
CA MET A 255 -5.24 -21.49 -2.54
C MET A 255 -5.88 -21.92 -3.86
N LEU A 256 -6.89 -22.78 -3.76
CA LEU A 256 -7.64 -23.30 -4.91
C LEU A 256 -8.98 -22.57 -5.03
N PHE A 257 -9.18 -21.86 -6.15
CA PHE A 257 -10.43 -21.15 -6.45
C PHE A 257 -11.11 -21.72 -7.69
N ASP A 258 -12.42 -21.94 -7.63
CA ASP A 258 -13.18 -22.32 -8.82
C ASP A 258 -14.50 -21.54 -8.91
N ASN A 259 -14.55 -20.60 -9.84
CA ASN A 259 -15.74 -19.86 -10.23
C ASN A 259 -16.13 -20.12 -11.69
N ASN A 260 -15.49 -21.09 -12.35
CA ASN A 260 -15.77 -21.41 -13.74
C ASN A 260 -16.78 -22.56 -13.77
N PRO A 261 -17.91 -22.47 -14.49
CA PRO A 261 -18.75 -23.65 -14.71
C PRO A 261 -18.06 -24.67 -15.63
N PRO A 262 -18.38 -25.97 -15.51
CA PRO A 262 -18.00 -26.97 -16.49
C PRO A 262 -18.39 -26.53 -17.91
N LYS A 263 -17.47 -26.65 -18.88
CA LYS A 263 -17.71 -26.16 -20.24
C LYS A 263 -18.30 -27.28 -21.10
N LEU A 264 -19.58 -27.17 -21.44
CA LEU A 264 -20.27 -28.12 -22.33
C LEU A 264 -20.12 -27.65 -23.78
N LYS A 265 -19.46 -28.46 -24.62
CA LYS A 265 -19.07 -28.11 -25.99
C LYS A 265 -20.12 -28.48 -27.02
N SER A 266 -20.68 -29.68 -26.92
CA SER A 266 -21.67 -30.21 -27.86
C SER A 266 -22.64 -31.16 -27.15
N ALA A 267 -23.83 -31.34 -27.73
CA ALA A 267 -24.81 -32.30 -27.25
C ALA A 267 -25.57 -32.89 -28.46
N GLU A 268 -25.23 -34.13 -28.83
CA GLU A 268 -25.72 -34.79 -30.04
C GLU A 268 -26.55 -36.02 -29.71
N GLN A 269 -27.72 -36.15 -30.34
CA GLN A 269 -28.52 -37.35 -30.21
C GLN A 269 -27.83 -38.53 -30.94
N VAL A 270 -27.68 -39.65 -30.25
CA VAL A 270 -27.04 -40.87 -30.76
C VAL A 270 -27.88 -42.11 -30.42
N MET A 271 -27.81 -43.12 -31.28
CA MET A 271 -28.51 -44.39 -31.07
C MET A 271 -27.51 -45.47 -30.69
N LEU A 272 -27.62 -46.02 -29.48
CA LEU A 272 -26.75 -47.09 -28.99
C LEU A 272 -27.52 -48.41 -28.94
N LYS A 273 -26.83 -49.52 -29.24
CA LYS A 273 -27.39 -50.86 -29.20
C LYS A 273 -27.03 -51.53 -27.87
N HIS A 274 -28.03 -52.04 -27.15
CA HIS A 274 -27.85 -52.83 -25.94
C HIS A 274 -28.52 -54.20 -26.15
N GLY A 275 -27.70 -55.22 -26.42
CA GLY A 275 -28.20 -56.52 -26.87
C GLY A 275 -28.91 -56.41 -28.22
N LEU A 276 -30.18 -56.80 -28.29
CA LEU A 276 -31.02 -56.69 -29.51
C LEU A 276 -31.81 -55.38 -29.58
N ILE A 277 -31.83 -54.57 -28.51
CA ILE A 277 -32.66 -53.37 -28.40
C ILE A 277 -31.79 -52.14 -28.70
N LYS A 278 -32.36 -51.18 -29.44
CA LYS A 278 -31.73 -49.88 -29.70
C LYS A 278 -32.35 -48.82 -28.82
N TYR A 279 -31.51 -48.04 -28.14
CA TYR A 279 -31.91 -46.94 -27.28
C TYR A 279 -31.36 -45.62 -27.80
N GLN A 280 -32.11 -44.54 -27.56
CA GLN A 280 -31.69 -43.19 -27.88
C GLN A 280 -30.99 -42.58 -26.67
N HIS A 281 -29.81 -42.01 -26.89
CA HIS A 281 -28.99 -41.32 -25.91
C HIS A 281 -28.59 -39.95 -26.48
N VAL A 282 -28.03 -39.09 -25.64
CA VAL A 282 -27.32 -37.88 -26.08
C VAL A 282 -25.87 -38.05 -25.69
N LYS A 283 -24.96 -37.86 -26.64
CA LYS A 283 -23.53 -37.70 -26.36
C LYS A 283 -23.27 -36.23 -26.04
N VAL A 284 -22.64 -35.96 -24.91
CA VAL A 284 -22.22 -34.62 -24.51
C VAL A 284 -20.71 -34.56 -24.51
N ASP A 285 -20.13 -33.70 -25.34
CA ASP A 285 -18.70 -33.38 -25.24
C ASP A 285 -18.53 -32.21 -24.25
N PHE A 286 -17.59 -32.33 -23.33
CA PHE A 286 -17.33 -31.33 -22.30
C PHE A 286 -15.85 -31.22 -21.95
N GLU A 287 -15.47 -30.08 -21.39
CA GLU A 287 -14.16 -29.86 -20.78
C GLU A 287 -14.37 -29.73 -19.28
N GLU A 288 -13.70 -30.60 -18.55
CA GLU A 288 -13.66 -30.54 -17.11
C GLU A 288 -12.92 -29.27 -16.66
N ASN A 289 -13.40 -28.72 -15.55
CA ASN A 289 -12.87 -27.53 -14.91
C ASN A 289 -12.22 -27.90 -13.58
N GLU A 290 -11.49 -26.95 -13.02
CA GLU A 290 -10.65 -27.07 -11.83
C GLU A 290 -11.14 -28.02 -10.72
N SER A 291 -12.41 -27.90 -10.28
CA SER A 291 -12.96 -28.67 -9.17
C SER A 291 -13.61 -30.01 -9.52
N GLY A 292 -13.70 -30.35 -10.80
CA GLY A 292 -14.28 -31.59 -11.29
C GLY A 292 -15.79 -31.62 -11.25
N THR A 293 -16.37 -32.26 -12.27
CA THR A 293 -17.81 -32.43 -12.38
C THR A 293 -18.30 -33.59 -11.52
N VAL A 294 -19.21 -33.32 -10.58
CA VAL A 294 -19.71 -34.31 -9.61
C VAL A 294 -21.15 -34.74 -9.86
N LYS A 295 -21.93 -33.93 -10.60
CA LYS A 295 -23.35 -34.22 -10.85
C LYS A 295 -23.79 -33.75 -12.23
N TRP A 296 -24.71 -34.50 -12.83
CA TRP A 296 -25.37 -34.16 -14.08
C TRP A 296 -26.89 -34.24 -13.93
N THR A 297 -27.62 -33.34 -14.59
CA THR A 297 -29.08 -33.39 -14.67
C THR A 297 -29.54 -33.12 -16.10
N TYR A 298 -30.76 -33.53 -16.41
CA TYR A 298 -31.46 -33.04 -17.59
C TYR A 298 -32.93 -32.80 -17.27
N HIS A 299 -33.56 -31.89 -18.01
CA HIS A 299 -34.99 -31.68 -17.94
C HIS A 299 -35.57 -31.28 -19.30
N TYR A 300 -36.86 -31.56 -19.46
CA TYR A 300 -37.68 -31.10 -20.57
C TYR A 300 -38.38 -29.81 -20.14
N PRO A 301 -37.95 -28.62 -20.61
CA PRO A 301 -38.53 -27.36 -20.15
C PRO A 301 -40.02 -27.20 -20.53
N ASP A 302 -40.47 -27.93 -21.55
CA ASP A 302 -41.84 -27.86 -22.07
C ASP A 302 -42.83 -28.81 -21.36
N ASP A 303 -42.34 -29.64 -20.43
CA ASP A 303 -43.18 -30.48 -19.57
C ASP A 303 -43.17 -29.91 -18.15
N SER A 304 -44.25 -30.11 -17.38
CA SER A 304 -44.32 -29.81 -15.94
C SER A 304 -43.42 -30.72 -15.08
N ASN A 305 -42.39 -31.32 -15.66
CA ASN A 305 -41.60 -32.40 -15.09
C ASN A 305 -40.45 -31.87 -14.22
N VAL A 306 -40.36 -32.47 -13.04
CA VAL A 306 -39.28 -32.31 -12.06
C VAL A 306 -37.93 -32.67 -12.69
N GLU A 307 -36.91 -31.87 -12.42
CA GLU A 307 -35.52 -32.11 -12.84
C GLU A 307 -35.10 -33.54 -12.48
N LYS A 308 -34.77 -34.35 -13.49
CA LYS A 308 -34.39 -35.75 -13.27
C LYS A 308 -32.89 -35.82 -13.01
N GLU A 309 -32.53 -36.23 -11.80
CA GLU A 309 -31.15 -36.53 -11.47
C GLU A 309 -30.68 -37.77 -12.22
N TYR A 310 -29.47 -37.67 -12.74
CA TYR A 310 -28.86 -38.74 -13.49
C TYR A 310 -28.38 -39.85 -12.54
N ARG A 311 -28.93 -41.06 -12.64
CA ARG A 311 -28.34 -42.26 -12.05
C ARG A 311 -27.66 -43.05 -13.15
N PHE A 312 -26.33 -43.11 -13.12
CA PHE A 312 -25.53 -43.82 -14.12
C PHE A 312 -25.95 -45.30 -14.13
N GLY A 313 -26.63 -45.71 -15.20
CA GLY A 313 -26.84 -47.12 -15.49
C GLY A 313 -25.50 -47.73 -15.85
N ALA A 314 -25.11 -48.78 -15.14
CA ALA A 314 -23.90 -49.55 -15.40
C ALA A 314 -23.92 -50.15 -16.82
N ILE A 315 -23.56 -49.37 -17.83
CA ILE A 315 -23.15 -49.91 -19.13
C ILE A 315 -21.66 -50.22 -18.99
N THR A 316 -21.36 -51.31 -18.29
CA THR A 316 -20.01 -51.79 -17.96
C THR A 316 -19.07 -51.94 -19.16
N TYR A 317 -19.59 -52.03 -20.39
CA TYR A 317 -18.76 -52.12 -21.60
C TYR A 317 -18.38 -50.77 -22.25
N LEU A 318 -18.99 -49.66 -21.81
CA LEU A 318 -18.66 -48.29 -22.25
C LEU A 318 -18.23 -47.39 -21.09
N ALA A 319 -18.38 -47.84 -19.84
CA ALA A 319 -18.18 -47.08 -18.61
C ALA A 319 -16.86 -47.41 -17.87
N ASN A 320 -15.97 -48.23 -18.44
CA ASN A 320 -14.76 -48.69 -17.75
C ASN A 320 -13.74 -47.59 -17.41
N THR A 321 -13.97 -46.33 -17.77
CA THR A 321 -13.02 -45.24 -17.50
C THR A 321 -13.66 -44.02 -16.85
N TRP A 322 -14.94 -44.05 -16.46
CA TRP A 322 -15.61 -42.81 -16.07
C TRP A 322 -15.59 -42.53 -14.57
N CYS A 323 -15.69 -43.54 -13.71
CA CYS A 323 -15.49 -43.35 -12.27
C CYS A 323 -14.86 -44.63 -11.71
N GLN A 324 -13.81 -44.50 -10.88
CA GLN A 324 -13.33 -45.64 -10.12
C GLN A 324 -14.47 -46.05 -9.18
N ASN A 325 -15.20 -47.10 -9.53
CA ASN A 325 -16.14 -47.75 -8.64
C ASN A 325 -15.33 -48.45 -7.56
N ASP A 326 -14.91 -47.68 -6.55
CA ASP A 326 -14.43 -48.29 -5.31
C ASP A 326 -15.64 -48.96 -4.66
N SER A 327 -15.64 -50.29 -4.64
CA SER A 327 -16.81 -51.14 -4.36
C SER A 327 -17.25 -51.13 -2.88
N GLY A 328 -17.19 -49.96 -2.23
CA GLY A 328 -17.56 -49.71 -0.84
C GLY A 328 -17.76 -48.22 -0.49
N SER A 329 -17.57 -47.28 -1.40
CA SER A 329 -17.73 -45.84 -1.15
C SER A 329 -18.98 -45.29 -1.86
N LYS A 330 -19.83 -44.53 -1.14
CA LYS A 330 -20.96 -43.77 -1.72
C LYS A 330 -20.54 -42.53 -2.52
N SER A 331 -19.24 -42.34 -2.75
CA SER A 331 -18.65 -41.23 -3.49
C SER A 331 -17.90 -41.77 -4.69
N SER A 332 -18.50 -41.65 -5.87
CA SER A 332 -17.83 -41.90 -7.15
C SER A 332 -17.10 -40.64 -7.59
N THR A 333 -15.80 -40.54 -7.31
CA THR A 333 -14.93 -39.53 -7.92
C THR A 333 -14.61 -39.96 -9.35
N CYS A 334 -15.06 -39.16 -10.31
CA CYS A 334 -14.96 -39.46 -11.73
C CYS A 334 -13.69 -38.83 -12.29
N ASN A 335 -12.56 -39.54 -12.17
CA ASN A 335 -11.31 -39.17 -12.84
C ASN A 335 -11.39 -39.63 -14.29
N ASN A 336 -11.38 -38.71 -15.26
CA ASN A 336 -11.31 -39.12 -16.65
C ASN A 336 -10.50 -38.19 -17.55
N GLU A 337 -9.68 -38.80 -18.41
CA GLU A 337 -8.96 -38.19 -19.54
C GLU A 337 -9.86 -37.95 -20.76
N TYR A 338 -11.11 -38.44 -20.74
CA TYR A 338 -12.06 -38.32 -21.86
C TYR A 338 -13.04 -37.15 -21.71
N HIS A 339 -13.02 -36.24 -22.70
CA HIS A 339 -13.83 -35.03 -22.83
C HIS A 339 -15.30 -35.27 -23.26
N TRP A 340 -15.92 -36.42 -22.93
CA TRP A 340 -17.29 -36.71 -23.35
C TRP A 340 -18.02 -37.75 -22.49
N MET A 341 -19.36 -37.77 -22.56
CA MET A 341 -20.24 -38.74 -21.90
C MET A 341 -21.50 -39.06 -22.71
N TYR A 342 -22.22 -40.15 -22.37
CA TYR A 342 -23.55 -40.45 -22.91
C TYR A 342 -24.62 -40.31 -21.82
N THR A 343 -25.81 -39.80 -22.20
CA THR A 343 -26.98 -39.73 -21.32
C THR A 343 -27.64 -41.10 -21.10
N SER A 344 -28.55 -41.22 -20.13
CA SER A 344 -29.32 -42.43 -19.87
C SER A 344 -30.28 -42.61 -21.04
N PRO A 345 -30.67 -43.85 -21.37
CA PRO A 345 -31.58 -44.05 -22.49
C PRO A 345 -32.87 -43.27 -22.25
N PHE A 346 -33.27 -42.46 -23.23
CA PHE A 346 -34.55 -41.78 -23.14
C PHE A 346 -35.67 -42.77 -23.48
N THR A 347 -36.67 -42.88 -22.61
CA THR A 347 -37.74 -43.91 -22.70
C THR A 347 -39.10 -43.35 -23.04
N ILE A 348 -39.27 -42.03 -23.03
CA ILE A 348 -40.54 -41.37 -23.32
C ILE A 348 -40.61 -41.05 -24.81
N LYS A 349 -41.70 -41.45 -25.48
CA LYS A 349 -41.95 -41.07 -26.87
C LYS A 349 -41.97 -39.54 -26.98
N ALA A 350 -41.13 -39.01 -27.85
CA ALA A 350 -40.86 -37.59 -27.98
C ALA A 350 -40.55 -37.28 -29.44
N THR A 351 -41.06 -36.19 -29.99
CA THR A 351 -40.65 -35.74 -31.33
C THR A 351 -40.18 -34.31 -31.21
N ASN A 352 -38.94 -34.06 -31.63
CA ASN A 352 -38.29 -32.75 -31.57
C ASN A 352 -38.45 -32.06 -30.20
N LYS A 353 -38.31 -32.83 -29.11
CA LYS A 353 -38.47 -32.30 -27.76
C LYS A 353 -37.18 -31.64 -27.30
N ARG A 354 -37.31 -30.41 -26.81
CA ARG A 354 -36.21 -29.65 -26.21
C ARG A 354 -35.73 -30.30 -24.92
N VAL A 355 -34.42 -30.39 -24.75
CA VAL A 355 -33.78 -30.93 -23.54
C VAL A 355 -32.66 -30.00 -23.13
N ILE A 356 -32.63 -29.65 -21.85
CA ILE A 356 -31.53 -28.89 -21.25
C ILE A 356 -30.77 -29.84 -20.34
N ILE A 357 -29.46 -29.99 -20.61
CA ILE A 357 -28.52 -30.80 -19.84
C ILE A 357 -27.67 -29.86 -19.00
N ARG A 358 -27.47 -30.19 -17.73
CA ARG A 358 -26.62 -29.43 -16.80
C ARG A 358 -25.53 -30.31 -16.19
N ALA A 359 -24.36 -29.71 -16.00
CA ALA A 359 -23.22 -30.26 -15.27
C ALA A 359 -22.94 -29.40 -14.05
N TYR A 360 -22.74 -30.04 -12.90
CA TYR A 360 -22.44 -29.41 -11.62
C TYR A 360 -21.05 -29.84 -11.18
N ASP A 361 -20.20 -28.90 -10.86
CA ASP A 361 -18.90 -29.18 -10.26
C ASP A 361 -18.96 -29.33 -8.74
N ALA A 362 -17.84 -29.70 -8.13
CA ALA A 362 -17.75 -29.95 -6.69
C ALA A 362 -18.03 -28.70 -5.84
N VAL A 363 -17.86 -27.50 -6.41
CA VAL A 363 -18.12 -26.22 -5.72
C VAL A 363 -19.49 -25.62 -6.06
N GLY A 364 -20.25 -26.29 -6.93
CA GLY A 364 -21.61 -25.96 -7.31
C GLY A 364 -21.75 -25.04 -8.54
N ASN A 365 -20.70 -24.80 -9.34
CA ASN A 365 -20.83 -24.13 -10.64
C ASN A 365 -21.58 -25.01 -11.63
N VAL A 366 -22.38 -24.36 -12.46
CA VAL A 366 -23.33 -25.04 -13.34
C VAL A 366 -23.06 -24.69 -14.79
N GLY A 367 -22.61 -25.67 -15.55
CA GLY A 367 -22.58 -25.64 -17.01
C GLY A 367 -23.91 -26.12 -17.56
N ALA A 368 -24.38 -25.55 -18.67
CA ALA A 368 -25.62 -26.00 -19.30
C ALA A 368 -25.52 -25.98 -20.84
N ILE A 369 -26.16 -26.94 -21.48
CA ILE A 369 -26.28 -27.03 -22.94
C ILE A 369 -27.67 -27.50 -23.31
N GLU A 370 -28.16 -27.00 -24.44
CA GLU A 370 -29.46 -27.37 -25.00
C GLU A 370 -29.29 -28.25 -26.22
N THR A 371 -30.19 -29.24 -26.36
CA THR A 371 -30.32 -30.06 -27.56
C THR A 371 -31.78 -30.47 -27.77
N TYR A 372 -32.06 -31.13 -28.90
CA TYR A 372 -33.38 -31.62 -29.26
C TYR A 372 -33.32 -33.13 -29.49
N VAL A 373 -34.27 -33.86 -28.91
CA VAL A 373 -34.33 -35.32 -29.03
C VAL A 373 -35.62 -35.79 -29.69
N THR A 374 -35.50 -36.79 -30.56
CA THR A 374 -36.62 -37.50 -31.19
C THR A 374 -36.56 -38.99 -30.86
N ILE A 375 -37.56 -39.48 -30.15
CA ILE A 375 -37.71 -40.85 -29.64
C ILE A 375 -39.01 -41.40 -30.22
N LYS A 376 -38.89 -42.33 -31.16
CA LYS A 376 -40.02 -42.92 -31.91
C LYS A 376 -40.67 -44.08 -31.15
#